data_AF-E9RZJ2-F1
#
_entry.id   AF-E9RZJ2-F1
#
_cell.length_a   1.000
_cell.length_b   1.000
_cell.length_c   1.000
_cell.angle_alpha   90.00
_cell.angle_beta   90.00
_cell.angle_gamma   90.00
#
_symmetry.space_group_name_H-M   'P 1'
#
loop_
_entity.id
_entity.type
_entity.pdbx_description
1 polymer ?
#
loop_
_entity_poly.entity_id
_entity_poly.type
_entity_poly.pdbx_seq_one_letter_code
_entity_poly.pdbx_strand_id
1 'polypeptide(L)'
;MQKSHTNCFDYDIIKHDLCVRTRRPGDYIVIDREGRKQKLKSYLINEKIPASERGEILLIADGSHILWVVGHRLSLCGRPDEHTKRILQIQIDGGESHGRDN
;
A
#
# COMPACT_ATOMS: atom_id res chain seq x y z
N MET A 1 -0.47 23.18 -2.36
CA MET A 1 -0.08 22.52 -1.09
C MET A 1 0.35 21.11 -1.44
N GLN A 2 1.61 20.75 -1.20
CA GLN A 2 2.07 19.37 -1.34
C GLN A 2 1.25 18.51 -0.37
N LYS A 3 0.57 17.48 -0.86
CA LYS A 3 -0.13 16.53 0.02
C LYS A 3 0.92 15.55 0.54
N SER A 4 1.29 15.69 1.81
CA SER A 4 2.06 14.67 2.52
C SER A 4 1.11 13.56 2.96
N HIS A 5 1.40 12.34 2.54
CA HIS A 5 0.66 11.16 2.97
C HIS A 5 1.49 10.43 4.02
N THR A 6 1.01 10.40 5.26
CA THR A 6 1.69 9.73 6.38
C THR A 6 0.85 8.56 6.88
N ASN A 7 1.47 7.40 7.03
CA ASN A 7 0.83 6.20 7.58
C ASN A 7 1.75 5.47 8.56
N CYS A 8 1.15 4.89 9.59
CA CYS A 8 1.84 4.13 10.63
C CYS A 8 1.44 2.66 10.56
N PHE A 9 2.42 1.77 10.63
CA PHE A 9 2.27 0.32 10.60
C PHE A 9 2.94 -0.29 11.83
N ASP A 10 2.45 -1.42 12.32
CA ASP A 10 3.22 -2.28 13.21
C ASP A 10 4.44 -2.82 12.45
N TYR A 11 5.65 -2.50 12.90
CA TYR A 11 6.88 -2.92 12.26
C TYR A 11 7.06 -4.44 12.30
N ASP A 12 6.51 -5.11 13.31
CA ASP A 12 6.70 -6.55 13.52
C ASP A 12 5.93 -7.40 12.51
N ILE A 13 5.08 -6.79 11.66
CA ILE A 13 4.43 -7.47 10.54
C ILE A 13 5.37 -7.73 9.36
N ILE A 14 6.49 -6.99 9.29
CA ILE A 14 7.43 -7.04 8.16
C ILE A 14 8.32 -8.27 8.34
N LYS A 15 8.22 -9.21 7.40
CA LYS A 15 8.93 -10.50 7.47
C LYS A 15 10.12 -10.59 6.51
N HIS A 16 10.18 -9.72 5.51
CA HIS A 16 11.26 -9.64 4.53
C HIS A 16 11.77 -8.19 4.42
N ASP A 17 12.42 -7.85 3.30
CA ASP A 17 12.88 -6.50 3.02
C ASP A 17 11.72 -5.60 2.57
N LEU A 18 11.45 -4.57 3.37
CA LEU A 18 10.52 -3.52 3.02
C LEU A 18 11.07 -2.71 1.83
N CYS A 19 10.31 -2.62 0.75
CA CYS A 19 10.73 -1.91 -0.44
C CYS A 19 9.62 -1.02 -1.01
N VAL A 20 10.04 0.08 -1.66
CA VAL A 20 9.18 0.90 -2.51
C VAL A 20 9.36 0.43 -3.95
N ARG A 21 8.30 -0.02 -4.60
CA ARG A 21 8.35 -0.53 -5.98
C ARG A 21 7.02 -0.43 -6.70
N THR A 22 7.01 -0.71 -7.99
CA THR A 22 5.78 -0.93 -8.76
C THR A 22 5.31 -2.38 -8.68
N ARG A 23 4.11 -2.65 -9.22
CA ARG A 23 3.45 -3.96 -9.15
C ARG A 23 4.25 -5.09 -9.80
N ARG A 24 4.15 -6.29 -9.23
CA ARG A 24 4.69 -7.55 -9.77
C ARG A 24 3.61 -8.62 -9.83
N PRO A 25 3.73 -9.63 -10.72
CA PRO A 25 2.87 -10.80 -10.68
C PRO A 25 2.94 -11.47 -9.30
N GLY A 26 1.78 -11.87 -8.76
CA GLY A 26 1.68 -12.48 -7.44
C GLY A 26 1.38 -11.53 -6.29
N ASP A 27 1.45 -10.21 -6.51
CA ASP A 27 1.14 -9.22 -5.48
C ASP A 27 -0.28 -9.33 -4.93
N TYR A 28 -0.42 -9.16 -3.62
CA TYR A 28 -1.70 -9.18 -2.91
C TYR A 28 -1.76 -8.15 -1.78
N ILE A 29 -2.98 -7.74 -1.45
CA ILE A 29 -3.30 -6.93 -0.27
C ILE A 29 -4.12 -7.77 0.72
N VAL A 30 -3.94 -7.53 2.02
CA VAL A 30 -4.86 -8.03 3.04
C VAL A 30 -6.01 -7.05 3.20
N ILE A 31 -7.24 -7.53 3.08
CA ILE A 31 -8.45 -6.70 2.98
C ILE A 31 -9.30 -6.67 4.24
N ASP A 32 -8.94 -7.41 5.29
CA ASP A 32 -9.61 -7.42 6.59
C ASP A 32 -8.71 -7.98 7.71
N ARG A 33 -9.27 -8.02 8.92
CA ARG A 33 -8.59 -8.48 10.14
C ARG A 33 -8.47 -10.00 10.21
N GLU A 34 -9.33 -10.74 9.50
CA GLU A 34 -9.24 -12.19 9.41
C GLU A 34 -8.11 -12.65 8.48
N GLY A 35 -7.41 -11.72 7.82
CA GLY A 35 -6.26 -12.01 6.97
C GLY A 35 -6.65 -12.46 5.56
N ARG A 36 -7.88 -12.22 5.11
CA ARG A 36 -8.29 -12.54 3.74
C ARG A 36 -7.47 -11.73 2.76
N LYS A 37 -6.95 -12.42 1.75
CA LYS A 37 -6.08 -11.85 0.72
C LYS A 37 -6.86 -11.57 -0.55
N GLN A 38 -6.63 -10.41 -1.14
CA GLN A 38 -7.09 -10.06 -2.48
C GLN A 38 -5.89 -9.82 -3.39
N LYS A 39 -5.90 -10.42 -4.59
CA LYS A 39 -4.88 -10.15 -5.61
C LYS A 39 -4.86 -8.65 -5.93
N LEU A 40 -3.68 -8.05 -5.99
CA LEU A 40 -3.53 -6.63 -6.32
C LEU A 40 -4.16 -6.30 -7.67
N LYS A 41 -4.00 -7.18 -8.67
CA LYS A 41 -4.67 -7.03 -9.98
C LYS A 41 -6.19 -6.86 -9.85
N SER A 42 -6.84 -7.70 -9.04
CA SER A 42 -8.30 -7.65 -8.84
C SER A 42 -8.70 -6.38 -8.11
N TYR A 43 -7.92 -5.98 -7.09
CA TYR A 43 -8.12 -4.70 -6.39
C TYR A 43 -8.09 -3.51 -7.37
N LEU A 44 -7.02 -3.38 -8.18
CA LEU A 44 -6.87 -2.27 -9.13
C LEU A 44 -7.98 -2.22 -10.20
N ILE A 45 -8.54 -3.37 -10.57
CA ILE A 45 -9.69 -3.44 -11.49
C ILE A 45 -10.96 -2.95 -10.80
N ASN A 46 -11.21 -3.39 -9.56
CA ASN A 46 -12.39 -3.02 -8.79
C ASN A 46 -12.44 -1.52 -8.49
N GLU A 47 -11.28 -0.92 -8.20
CA GLU A 47 -11.11 0.54 -8.03
C GLU A 47 -11.17 1.32 -9.36
N LYS A 48 -11.40 0.62 -10.48
CA LYS A 48 -11.49 1.20 -11.83
C LYS A 48 -10.27 2.02 -12.26
N ILE A 49 -9.09 1.67 -11.74
CA ILE A 49 -7.85 2.37 -12.10
C ILE A 49 -7.49 2.03 -13.55
N PRO A 50 -7.18 3.01 -14.41
CA PRO A 50 -6.80 2.79 -15.81
C PRO A 50 -5.59 1.88 -15.98
N ALA A 51 -5.60 0.99 -16.98
CA ALA A 51 -4.54 0.00 -17.17
C ALA A 51 -3.14 0.61 -17.38
N SER A 52 -3.08 1.79 -18.01
CA SER A 52 -1.88 2.60 -18.21
C SER A 52 -1.25 3.04 -16.89
N GLU A 53 -2.07 3.53 -15.96
CA GLU A 53 -1.61 4.07 -14.68
C GLU A 53 -1.18 2.99 -13.69
N ARG A 54 -1.82 1.80 -13.76
CA ARG A 54 -1.53 0.69 -12.82
C ARG A 54 -0.05 0.27 -12.78
N GLY A 55 0.73 0.57 -13.81
CA GLY A 55 2.16 0.23 -13.87
C GLY A 55 3.05 1.19 -13.09
N GLU A 56 2.56 2.41 -12.87
CA GLU A 56 3.30 3.54 -12.32
C GLU A 56 3.02 3.75 -10.83
N ILE A 57 1.97 3.11 -10.31
CA ILE A 57 1.61 3.18 -8.89
C ILE A 57 2.73 2.63 -8.01
N LEU A 58 3.21 3.47 -7.11
CA LEU A 58 4.16 3.08 -6.07
C LEU A 58 3.46 2.27 -4.98
N LEU A 59 4.14 1.22 -4.57
CA LEU A 59 3.70 0.28 -3.55
C LEU A 59 4.75 0.21 -2.45
N ILE A 60 4.29 0.25 -1.21
CA ILE A 60 5.09 -0.21 -0.07
C ILE A 60 4.86 -1.71 0.07
N ALA A 61 5.91 -2.50 -0.15
CA ALA A 61 5.83 -3.94 -0.26
C ALA A 61 6.80 -4.66 0.67
N ASP A 62 6.32 -5.75 1.27
CA ASP A 62 7.08 -6.78 1.97
C ASP A 62 6.99 -8.08 1.15
N GLY A 63 8.00 -8.36 0.32
CA GLY A 63 7.90 -9.42 -0.69
C GLY A 63 6.74 -9.19 -1.66
N SER A 64 5.79 -10.13 -1.75
CA SER A 64 4.54 -9.99 -2.53
C SER A 64 3.37 -9.41 -1.73
N HIS A 65 3.55 -9.18 -0.44
CA HIS A 65 2.54 -8.57 0.41
C HIS A 65 2.61 -7.05 0.27
N ILE A 66 1.52 -6.43 -0.15
CA ILE A 66 1.44 -4.99 -0.34
C ILE A 66 0.80 -4.36 0.89
N LEU A 67 1.60 -3.59 1.63
CA LEU A 67 1.17 -2.89 2.85
C LEU A 67 0.43 -1.59 2.50
N TRP A 68 0.85 -0.91 1.44
CA TRP A 68 0.23 0.34 1.01
C TRP A 68 0.33 0.55 -0.50
N VAL A 69 -0.83 0.79 -1.12
CA VAL A 69 -0.95 1.31 -2.48
C VAL A 69 -1.01 2.84 -2.39
N VAL A 70 0.09 3.51 -2.75
CA VAL A 70 0.23 4.96 -2.58
C VAL A 70 -0.84 5.69 -3.38
N GLY A 71 -1.48 6.70 -2.78
CA GLY A 71 -2.59 7.45 -3.38
C GLY A 71 -3.95 6.74 -3.38
N HIS A 72 -4.01 5.46 -2.98
CA HIS A 72 -5.27 4.68 -2.97
C HIS A 72 -5.57 4.09 -1.60
N ARG A 73 -5.06 2.90 -1.30
CA ARG A 73 -5.50 2.10 -0.15
C ARG A 73 -4.33 1.58 0.68
N LEU A 74 -4.50 1.72 1.99
CA LEU A 74 -3.73 1.01 2.99
C LEU A 74 -4.27 -0.40 3.18
N SER A 75 -3.38 -1.38 3.20
CA SER A 75 -3.75 -2.71 3.66
C SER A 75 -4.13 -2.64 5.14
N LEU A 76 -5.14 -3.41 5.52
CA LEU A 76 -5.63 -3.44 6.90
C LEU A 76 -4.77 -4.32 7.81
N CYS A 77 -3.75 -4.97 7.27
CA CYS A 77 -2.75 -5.65 8.07
C CYS A 77 -1.84 -4.63 8.77
N GLY A 78 -1.60 -4.83 10.07
CA GLY A 78 -0.62 -4.03 10.80
C GLY A 78 -1.07 -2.65 11.23
N ARG A 79 -2.37 -2.45 11.51
CA ARG A 79 -2.74 -1.35 12.40
C ARG A 79 -2.07 -1.60 13.76
N PRO A 80 -1.32 -0.62 14.30
CA PRO A 80 -0.82 -0.72 15.65
C PRO A 80 -1.98 -0.98 16.62
N ASP A 81 -1.79 -1.94 17.50
CA ASP A 81 -2.65 -2.21 18.65
C ASP A 81 -1.87 -2.00 19.95
N GLU A 82 -2.52 -2.26 21.09
CA GLU A 82 -1.91 -2.12 22.41
C GLU A 82 -0.71 -3.04 22.66
N HIS A 83 -0.48 -4.03 21.80
CA HIS A 83 0.63 -4.97 21.88
C HIS A 83 1.79 -4.62 20.93
N THR A 84 1.59 -3.65 20.03
CA THR A 84 2.60 -3.21 19.06
C THR A 84 3.79 -2.56 19.77
N LYS A 85 4.97 -3.18 19.67
CA LYS A 85 6.19 -2.70 20.33
C LYS A 85 6.96 -1.69 19.50
N ARG A 86 6.82 -1.75 18.17
CA ARG A 86 7.58 -0.94 17.21
C ARG A 86 6.65 -0.45 16.12
N ILE A 87 6.63 0.86 15.92
CA ILE A 87 5.80 1.50 14.89
C ILE A 87 6.72 1.93 13.74
N LEU A 88 6.38 1.51 12.52
CA LEU A 88 6.94 2.04 11.30
C LEU A 88 6.08 3.20 10.80
N GLN A 89 6.63 4.39 10.78
CA GLN A 89 6.00 5.54 10.14
C GLN A 89 6.58 5.75 8.75
N ILE A 90 5.72 5.76 7.72
CA ILE A 90 6.09 6.09 6.35
C ILE A 90 5.40 7.40 5.99
N GLN A 91 6.20 8.40 5.67
CA GLN A 91 5.75 9.66 5.11
C GLN A 91 6.19 9.72 3.65
N ILE A 92 5.25 10.01 2.76
CA ILE A 92 5.50 10.28 1.35
C ILE A 92 5.14 11.73 1.12
N ASP A 93 6.15 12.53 0.84
CA ASP A 93 6.00 13.93 0.42
C ASP A 93 5.88 13.95 -1.11
N GLY A 94 4.73 14.40 -1.61
CA GLY A 94 4.34 14.22 -3.01
C GLY A 94 5.27 14.90 -4.02
N GLY A 95 5.75 14.13 -4.99
CA GLY A 95 5.97 14.60 -6.36
C GLY A 95 4.64 14.62 -7.12
N GLU A 96 4.47 15.60 -8.02
CA GLU A 96 3.21 16.06 -8.62
C GLU A 96 2.09 15.01 -8.78
N SER A 97 0.94 15.29 -8.14
CA SER A 97 -0.32 14.61 -8.46
C SER A 97 -0.73 14.99 -9.88
N HIS A 98 -0.60 14.08 -10.84
CA HIS A 98 -1.43 14.12 -12.04
C HIS A 98 -2.85 13.68 -11.66
N GLY A 99 -3.53 14.50 -10.86
CA GLY A 99 -4.97 14.47 -10.73
C GLY A 99 -5.55 15.02 -12.02
N ARG A 100 -6.11 14.15 -12.86
CA ARG A 100 -7.07 14.57 -13.89
C ARG A 100 -8.42 14.62 -13.21
N ASP A 101 -8.82 15.82 -12.83
CA ASP A 101 -10.22 16.12 -12.54
C ASP A 101 -11.06 15.81 -13.78
N ASN A 102 -12.19 15.12 -13.59
CA ASN A 102 -13.31 15.14 -14.51
C ASN A 102 -14.62 15.19 -13.72
#